data_AF-A0A267DQY7-F1
#
_entry.id   AF-A0A267DQY7-F1
#
_cell.length_a   1.000
_cell.length_b   1.000
_cell.length_c   1.000
_cell.angle_alpha   90.00
_cell.angle_beta   90.00
_cell.angle_gamma   90.00
#
_symmetry.space_group_name_H-M   'P 1'
#
loop_
_entity.id
_entity.type
_entity.pdbx_description
1 polymer ?
#
loop_
_entity_poly.entity_id
_entity_poly.type
_entity_poly.pdbx_seq_one_letter_code
_entity_poly.pdbx_strand_id
1 'polypeptide(L)'
;MLPIQFYPADRPGQPLAASVYVNSGERHYLGPQTVPSIAERVAIASGASGPNTDYVLRLAAAMRDIGAPDALDPHLAEVEAAVLLLLGKHNGSSATMAQS
;
A
#
# COMPACT_ATOMS: atom_id res chain seq x y z
N MET A 1 11.64 14.81 -11.94
CA MET A 1 12.27 13.85 -11.00
C MET A 1 13.06 14.66 -9.99
N LEU A 2 13.05 14.25 -8.72
CA LEU A 2 13.71 14.90 -7.61
C LEU A 2 15.01 14.16 -7.27
N PRO A 3 16.17 14.83 -7.26
CA PRO A 3 17.42 14.21 -6.81
C PRO A 3 17.40 14.02 -5.30
N ILE A 4 17.87 12.86 -4.83
CA ILE A 4 17.97 12.51 -3.41
C ILE A 4 19.28 11.76 -3.12
N GLN A 5 19.57 11.55 -1.84
CA GLN A 5 20.56 10.58 -1.36
C GLN A 5 19.82 9.35 -0.84
N PHE A 6 20.07 8.18 -1.43
CA PHE A 6 19.59 6.89 -0.97
C PHE A 6 20.62 6.26 -0.03
N TYR A 7 20.16 5.74 1.12
CA TYR A 7 21.02 5.11 2.12
C TYR A 7 20.72 3.61 2.14
N PRO A 8 21.56 2.77 1.50
CA PRO A 8 21.32 1.33 1.44
C PRO A 8 21.55 0.68 2.81
N ALA A 9 20.68 -0.26 3.20
CA ALA A 9 20.72 -0.92 4.50
C ALA A 9 21.96 -1.80 4.71
N ASP A 10 22.54 -2.34 3.63
CA ASP A 10 23.72 -3.22 3.64
C ASP A 10 25.06 -2.47 3.74
N ARG A 11 25.05 -1.15 3.51
CA ARG A 11 26.23 -0.27 3.56
C ARG A 11 25.92 1.07 4.24
N PRO A 12 25.60 1.04 5.54
CA PRO A 12 25.33 2.26 6.30
C PRO A 12 26.51 3.24 6.18
N GLY A 13 26.21 4.52 5.96
CA GLY A 13 27.20 5.58 5.78
C GLY A 13 27.76 5.76 4.36
N GLN A 14 27.33 4.95 3.38
CA GLN A 14 27.71 5.10 1.97
C GLN A 14 26.49 5.45 1.10
N PRO A 15 26.04 6.72 1.09
CA PRO A 15 24.88 7.12 0.31
C PRO A 15 25.14 7.04 -1.20
N LEU A 16 24.08 6.76 -1.95
CA LEU A 16 24.05 6.77 -3.41
C LEU A 16 23.19 7.92 -3.92
N ALA A 17 23.66 8.62 -4.96
CA ALA A 17 22.84 9.58 -5.68
C ALA A 17 21.73 8.84 -6.45
N ALA A 18 20.48 9.26 -6.25
CA ALA A 18 19.32 8.69 -6.92
C ALA A 18 18.34 9.79 -7.37
N SER A 19 17.46 9.44 -8.30
CA SER A 19 16.35 10.30 -8.75
C SER A 19 15.02 9.63 -8.44
N VAL A 20 14.11 10.35 -7.78
CA VAL A 20 12.76 9.89 -7.45
C VAL A 20 11.73 10.61 -8.31
N TYR A 21 10.70 9.89 -8.75
CA TYR A 21 9.52 10.50 -9.36
C TYR A 21 8.45 10.71 -8.29
N VAL A 22 8.10 11.97 -8.03
CA VAL A 22 6.98 12.35 -7.16
C VAL A 22 6.00 13.14 -8.02
N ASN A 23 4.74 12.70 -8.03
CA ASN A 23 3.69 13.46 -8.70
C ASN A 23 3.28 14.64 -7.82
N SER A 24 3.69 15.85 -8.20
CA SER A 24 3.29 17.10 -7.54
C SER A 24 2.02 17.73 -8.13
N GLY A 25 1.35 17.03 -9.06
CA GLY A 25 0.16 17.53 -9.75
C GLY A 25 -1.15 17.16 -9.04
N GLU A 26 -2.10 18.09 -9.07
CA GLU A 26 -3.39 17.94 -8.38
C GLU A 26 -4.35 16.94 -9.04
N ARG A 27 -4.17 16.65 -10.35
CA ARG A 27 -5.18 15.92 -11.16
C ARG A 27 -5.57 14.53 -10.63
N HIS A 28 -4.65 13.85 -9.97
CA HIS A 28 -4.89 12.51 -9.40
C HIS A 28 -4.61 12.46 -7.89
N TYR A 29 -4.35 13.60 -7.26
CA TYR A 29 -4.13 13.67 -5.83
C TYR A 29 -5.47 13.84 -5.13
N LEU A 30 -5.86 12.85 -4.34
CA LEU A 30 -7.14 12.83 -3.63
C LEU A 30 -7.09 13.57 -2.28
N GLY A 31 -5.94 14.17 -1.94
CA GLY A 31 -5.71 14.75 -0.63
C GLY A 31 -5.40 13.71 0.46
N PRO A 32 -5.11 14.17 1.69
CA PRO A 32 -5.01 13.30 2.85
C PRO A 32 -6.34 12.58 3.09
N GLN A 33 -6.29 11.28 3.34
CA GLN A 33 -7.45 10.45 3.65
C GLN A 33 -7.20 9.66 4.93
N THR A 34 -8.27 9.27 5.62
CA THR A 34 -8.16 8.37 6.78
C THR A 34 -7.89 6.94 6.32
N VAL A 35 -7.25 6.13 7.17
CA VAL A 35 -7.00 4.70 6.88
C VAL A 35 -8.28 3.95 6.47
N PRO A 36 -9.43 4.09 7.17
CA PRO A 36 -10.68 3.45 6.74
C PRO A 36 -11.12 3.86 5.33
N SER A 37 -11.09 5.16 5.01
CA SER A 37 -11.48 5.64 3.69
C SER A 37 -10.53 5.18 2.58
N ILE A 38 -9.24 5.05 2.86
CA ILE A 38 -8.27 4.46 1.94
C ILE A 38 -8.60 2.98 1.74
N ALA A 39 -8.81 2.23 2.82
CA ALA A 39 -9.06 0.79 2.77
C ALA A 39 -10.34 0.44 2.00
N GLU A 40 -11.43 1.18 2.21
CA GLU A 40 -12.68 1.05 1.45
C GLU A 40 -12.45 1.25 -0.05
N ARG A 41 -11.71 2.31 -0.42
CA ARG A 41 -11.37 2.60 -1.81
C ARG A 41 -10.51 1.50 -2.42
N VAL A 42 -9.50 1.02 -1.69
CA VAL A 42 -8.61 -0.07 -2.13
C VAL A 42 -9.42 -1.35 -2.36
N ALA A 43 -10.36 -1.69 -1.48
CA ALA A 43 -11.16 -2.91 -1.56
C ALA A 43 -12.06 -2.97 -2.81
N ILE A 44 -12.52 -1.83 -3.32
CA ILE A 44 -13.44 -1.78 -4.47
C ILE A 44 -12.79 -1.41 -5.80
N ALA A 45 -11.59 -0.83 -5.79
CA ALA A 45 -10.95 -0.32 -7.00
C ALA A 45 -10.23 -1.42 -7.81
N SER A 46 -10.39 -1.39 -9.13
CA SER A 46 -9.65 -2.24 -10.07
C SER A 46 -9.33 -1.46 -11.35
N GLY A 47 -8.13 -1.67 -11.90
CA GLY A 47 -7.70 -1.06 -13.16
C GLY A 47 -7.26 -2.10 -14.19
N ALA A 48 -6.64 -1.64 -15.28
CA ALA A 48 -6.10 -2.52 -16.32
C ALA A 48 -5.03 -3.50 -15.79
N SER A 49 -4.36 -3.14 -14.69
CA SER A 49 -3.35 -3.98 -14.03
C SER A 49 -3.94 -4.93 -12.98
N GLY A 50 -5.26 -4.96 -12.79
CA GLY A 50 -5.95 -5.77 -11.79
C GLY A 50 -6.46 -5.00 -10.56
N PRO A 51 -6.88 -5.73 -9.51
CA PRO A 51 -7.42 -5.15 -8.27
C PRO A 51 -6.38 -4.32 -7.52
N ASN A 52 -6.83 -3.24 -6.88
CA ASN A 52 -5.96 -2.41 -6.05
C ASN A 52 -5.57 -3.11 -4.74
N THR A 53 -6.36 -4.10 -4.29
CA THR A 53 -6.02 -4.98 -3.17
C THR A 53 -4.72 -5.72 -3.41
N ASP A 54 -4.51 -6.26 -4.62
CA ASP A 54 -3.29 -6.99 -4.98
C ASP A 54 -2.07 -6.06 -4.91
N TYR A 55 -2.21 -4.82 -5.36
CA TYR A 55 -1.12 -3.84 -5.29
C TYR A 55 -0.71 -3.57 -3.84
N VAL A 56 -1.65 -3.23 -2.96
CA VAL A 56 -1.36 -2.88 -1.57
C VAL A 56 -0.79 -4.07 -0.79
N LEU A 57 -1.38 -5.26 -0.94
CA LEU A 57 -0.93 -6.45 -0.23
C LEU A 57 0.47 -6.90 -0.68
N ARG A 58 0.77 -6.83 -1.98
CA ARG A 58 2.11 -7.16 -2.50
C ARG A 58 3.15 -6.13 -2.06
N LEU A 59 2.79 -4.86 -1.98
CA LEU A 59 3.69 -3.83 -1.48
C LEU A 59 4.03 -4.07 0.00
N ALA A 60 3.03 -4.35 0.84
CA ALA A 60 3.25 -4.66 2.25
C ALA A 60 4.11 -5.92 2.45
N ALA A 61 3.89 -6.95 1.65
CA ALA A 61 4.73 -8.15 1.64
C ALA A 61 6.18 -7.83 1.24
N ALA A 62 6.39 -7.09 0.14
CA ALA A 62 7.72 -6.73 -0.33
C ALA A 62 8.51 -5.90 0.70
N MET A 63 7.86 -4.97 1.40
CA MET A 63 8.51 -4.17 2.46
C MET A 63 8.98 -5.05 3.63
N ARG A 64 8.22 -6.08 4.00
CA ARG A 64 8.64 -7.08 5.00
C ARG A 64 9.77 -7.97 4.50
N ASP A 65 9.72 -8.41 3.24
CA ASP A 65 10.73 -9.28 2.64
C ASP A 65 12.10 -8.58 2.49
N ILE A 66 12.11 -7.26 2.24
CA ILE A 66 13.34 -6.45 2.26
C ILE A 66 14.00 -6.48 3.65
N GLY A 67 13.21 -6.56 4.72
CA GLY A 67 13.70 -6.82 6.07
C GLY A 67 14.55 -5.71 6.70
N ALA A 68 14.67 -4.55 6.05
CA ALA A 68 15.35 -3.39 6.62
C ALA A 68 14.46 -2.75 7.71
N PRO A 69 14.95 -2.54 8.94
CA PRO A 69 14.13 -1.97 10.04
C PRO A 69 13.44 -0.66 9.66
N ASP A 70 14.16 0.21 8.94
CA ASP A 70 13.67 1.52 8.52
C ASP A 70 12.76 1.47 7.29
N ALA A 71 12.61 0.30 6.66
CA ALA A 71 11.70 0.09 5.54
C ALA A 71 10.30 -0.32 5.99
N LEU A 72 10.07 -0.60 7.27
CA LEU A 72 8.72 -0.87 7.77
C LEU A 72 7.94 0.44 7.85
N ASP A 73 6.82 0.50 7.13
CA ASP A 73 5.92 1.65 7.10
C ASP A 73 4.66 1.35 7.95
N PRO A 74 4.51 2.01 9.12
CA PRO A 74 3.33 1.82 9.98
C PRO A 74 2.02 2.16 9.28
N HIS A 75 2.00 3.19 8.44
CA HIS A 75 0.78 3.60 7.74
C HIS A 75 0.35 2.54 6.71
N LEU A 76 1.31 1.99 5.97
CA LEU A 76 1.04 0.88 5.05
C LEU A 76 0.49 -0.35 5.79
N ALA A 77 1.04 -0.68 6.96
CA ALA A 77 0.58 -1.80 7.76
C ALA A 77 -0.86 -1.61 8.28
N GLU A 78 -1.20 -0.38 8.71
CA GLU A 78 -2.56 -0.02 9.10
C GLU A 78 -3.56 -0.16 7.94
N VAL A 79 -3.19 0.31 6.75
CA VAL A 79 -4.01 0.19 5.54
C VAL A 79 -4.19 -1.28 5.15
N GLU A 80 -3.12 -2.08 5.16
CA GLU A 80 -3.19 -3.53 4.89
C GLU A 80 -4.17 -4.23 5.84
N ALA A 81 -4.04 -3.99 7.15
CA ALA A 81 -4.91 -4.61 8.14
C ALA A 81 -6.38 -4.24 7.92
N ALA A 82 -6.67 -2.97 7.63
CA ALA A 82 -8.02 -2.49 7.33
C ALA A 82 -8.60 -3.14 6.06
N VAL A 83 -7.79 -3.29 5.00
CA VAL A 83 -8.20 -3.97 3.77
C VAL A 83 -8.51 -5.44 4.01
N LEU A 84 -7.66 -6.17 4.73
CA LEU A 84 -7.89 -7.58 5.06
C LEU A 84 -9.17 -7.79 5.89
N LEU A 85 -9.44 -6.90 6.85
CA LEU A 85 -10.67 -6.94 7.64
C LEU A 85 -11.92 -6.73 6.75
N LEU A 86 -11.86 -5.82 5.78
CA LEU A 86 -12.96 -5.61 4.84
C LEU A 86 -13.17 -6.85 3.95
N LEU A 87 -12.12 -7.42 3.38
CA LEU A 87 -12.21 -8.61 2.54
C LEU A 87 -12.76 -9.83 3.32
N GLY A 88 -12.38 -9.99 4.59
CA GLY A 88 -12.94 -11.02 5.48
C GLY A 88 -14.44 -10.86 5.71
N LYS A 89 -14.93 -9.62 5.89
CA LYS A 89 -16.37 -9.33 6.06
C LYS A 89 -17.18 -9.65 4.79
N HIS A 90 -16.63 -9.40 3.61
CA HIS A 90 -17.28 -9.70 2.33
C HIS A 90 -17.39 -11.21 2.08
N ASN A 91 -16.36 -11.97 2.43
CA ASN A 91 -16.37 -13.42 2.32
C ASN A 91 -17.38 -14.07 3.29
N GLY A 92 -17.59 -13.49 4.47
CA GLY A 92 -18.60 -13.95 5.44
C GLY A 92 -20.05 -13.62 5.05
N SER A 93 -20.30 -12.52 4.32
CA SER A 93 -21.67 -12.15 3.90
C SER A 93 -22.17 -12.94 2.69
N SER A 94 -21.28 -13.40 1.81
CA SER A 94 -21.66 -14.22 0.64
C SER A 94 -22.11 -15.65 1.04
N ALA A 95 -21.73 -16.12 2.23
CA ALA A 95 -22.13 -17.45 2.74
C ALA A 95 -23.57 -17.50 3.29
N THR A 96 -24.21 -16.35 3.58
CA THR A 96 -25.53 -16.31 4.22
C THR A 96 -26.71 -16.31 3.23
N MET A 97 -26.48 -16.14 1.93
CA MET A 97 -27.56 -16.12 0.91
C MET A 97 -27.74 -17.43 0.11
N ALA A 98 -27.08 -18.53 0.49
CA ALA A 98 -27.23 -19.83 -0.18
C ALA A 98 -28.23 -20.79 0.49
N GLN A 99 -29.00 -20.33 1.48
CA GLN A 99 -30.07 -21.12 2.11
C GLN A 99 -31.30 -20.24 2.38
N SER A 100 -32.16 -20.08 1.38
CA SER A 100 -33.58 -19.73 1.51
C SER A 100 -34.32 -20.09 0.24
#